data_AF-A0A1I6MQ06-F1
#
_entry.id   AF-A0A1I6MQ06-F1
#
_cell.length_a   1.000
_cell.length_b   1.000
_cell.length_c   1.000
_cell.angle_alpha   90.00
_cell.angle_beta   90.00
_cell.angle_gamma   90.00
#
_symmetry.space_group_name_H-M   'P 1'
#
loop_
_entity.id
_entity.type
_entity.pdbx_description
1 polymer ?
#
loop_
_entity_poly.entity_id
_entity_poly.type
_entity_poly.pdbx_seq_one_letter_code
_entity_poly.pdbx_strand_id
1 'polypeptide(L)'
;MLTTLASLHRQLVVSCQAAPNDPMEDTDTLRRVARSAVLGGAKALRLNSPQDIRAVRLDTQVPIIGIQKSYRGGMLRITPTFADAAALAAAGADIVALDCTDRTHSYGEPWREIVARIKAELNVLVMADIATLRDGIAAAQAGCDLIGTTLNGYTEETAGTTSFDFELVGAIASATQRPVVAEGHIGTPTEARRALDAGAWCVVVGSAITRPGTITANFLRAIDAPVSHGIAHAIGIDIGGTAIKAAIVNSTGEVSSHISIPTQASGGRAVIAASLLEAVRQTLATASVHSIGLTGIGIASAGAIDAENGIVFAATENLPGWAGFDIRGFLAGHTSLPIFVENDAQAAALSELHYGAGRGLSSFVALTIGTGIGGGLVVDGKLQRGQHGFAGTIGHQVIRFDGEPCNCGRNGCLEAYVSTAALIRAYQAPKPLEGDDATKARNIANLSIAGDPAARAAYTTLATHLAEGLANVFNILDPEAVIVSGGLIEGQPTFLEELQQKTQSLLHFGTKRPPRILHATAGHYAGVQGAAASVFNAHSE
;
A
#
# COMPACT_ATOMS: atom_id res chain seq x y z
N MET A 1 -22.01 17.44 -30.32
CA MET A 1 -21.46 16.06 -30.26
C MET A 1 -19.96 16.06 -29.94
N LEU A 2 -19.06 16.51 -30.82
CA LEU A 2 -17.61 16.53 -30.53
C LEU A 2 -17.23 17.41 -29.32
N THR A 3 -17.89 18.57 -29.18
CA THR A 3 -17.74 19.46 -28.02
C THR A 3 -18.18 18.82 -26.71
N THR A 4 -19.30 18.08 -26.73
CA THR A 4 -19.82 17.31 -25.60
C THR A 4 -18.81 16.26 -25.15
N LEU A 5 -18.32 15.41 -26.07
CA LEU A 5 -17.31 14.38 -25.74
C LEU A 5 -16.02 14.96 -25.17
N ALA A 6 -15.50 16.03 -25.78
CA ALA A 6 -14.27 16.68 -25.32
C ALA A 6 -14.44 17.26 -23.90
N SER A 7 -15.61 17.80 -23.58
CA SER A 7 -15.91 18.36 -22.25
C SER A 7 -15.90 17.33 -21.12
N LEU A 8 -16.02 16.03 -21.44
CA LEU A 8 -15.98 14.95 -20.47
C LEU A 8 -14.56 14.45 -20.19
N HIS A 9 -13.57 14.80 -21.01
CA HIS A 9 -12.22 14.24 -20.88
C HIS A 9 -11.59 14.58 -19.53
N ARG A 10 -11.22 13.52 -18.80
CA ARG A 10 -10.69 13.54 -17.43
C ARG A 10 -11.58 14.28 -16.44
N GLN A 11 -12.90 14.21 -16.61
CA GLN A 11 -13.88 14.84 -15.72
C GLN A 11 -14.68 13.85 -14.90
N LEU A 12 -15.29 14.37 -13.83
CA LEU A 12 -16.27 13.67 -13.01
C LEU A 12 -17.69 13.88 -13.54
N VAL A 13 -18.38 12.78 -13.77
CA VAL A 13 -19.82 12.70 -14.00
C VAL A 13 -20.48 12.21 -12.72
N VAL A 14 -21.54 12.86 -12.26
CA VAL A 14 -22.27 12.43 -11.05
C VAL A 14 -23.59 11.78 -11.44
N SER A 15 -23.81 10.57 -10.94
CA SER A 15 -25.04 9.80 -11.18
C SER A 15 -26.09 10.17 -10.14
N CYS A 16 -27.09 10.97 -10.52
CA CYS A 16 -28.19 11.41 -9.67
C CYS A 16 -29.42 10.57 -9.97
N GLN A 17 -29.49 9.41 -9.34
CA GLN A 17 -30.56 8.44 -9.52
C GLN A 17 -30.86 7.76 -8.19
N ALA A 18 -32.13 7.40 -8.00
CA ALA A 18 -32.59 6.63 -6.86
C ALA A 18 -32.95 5.20 -7.29
N ALA A 19 -32.86 4.25 -6.37
CA ALA A 19 -33.39 2.91 -6.60
C ALA A 19 -34.92 2.90 -6.39
N PRO A 20 -35.66 1.96 -6.98
CA PRO A 20 -37.08 1.82 -6.70
C PRO A 20 -37.35 1.69 -5.20
N ASN A 21 -38.29 2.49 -4.70
CA ASN A 21 -38.68 2.62 -3.29
C ASN A 21 -37.62 3.23 -2.36
N ASP A 22 -36.55 3.82 -2.89
CA ASP A 22 -35.61 4.62 -2.10
C ASP A 22 -36.30 5.95 -1.73
N PRO A 23 -36.20 6.47 -0.48
CA PRO A 23 -36.79 7.76 -0.11
C PRO A 23 -36.32 8.94 -0.99
N MET A 24 -35.19 8.77 -1.69
CA MET A 24 -34.67 9.74 -2.66
C MET A 24 -35.34 9.63 -4.05
N GLU A 25 -36.23 8.67 -4.30
CA GLU A 25 -36.98 8.48 -5.55
C GLU A 25 -38.11 9.52 -5.68
N ASP A 26 -37.70 10.79 -5.70
CA ASP A 26 -38.56 11.95 -5.92
C ASP A 26 -37.84 12.92 -6.88
N THR A 27 -38.52 13.31 -7.95
CA THR A 27 -37.94 14.13 -9.02
C THR A 27 -37.38 15.46 -8.51
N ASP A 28 -38.07 16.14 -7.59
CA ASP A 28 -37.61 17.44 -7.07
C ASP A 28 -36.38 17.27 -6.16
N THR A 29 -36.35 16.18 -5.39
CA THR A 29 -35.19 15.78 -4.59
C THR A 29 -33.98 15.47 -5.48
N LEU A 30 -34.14 14.63 -6.51
CA LEU A 30 -33.07 14.33 -7.48
C LEU A 30 -32.58 15.58 -8.19
N ARG A 31 -33.48 16.52 -8.52
CA ARG A 31 -33.14 17.84 -9.09
C ARG A 31 -32.27 18.67 -8.16
N ARG A 32 -32.58 18.73 -6.86
CA ARG A 32 -31.74 19.42 -5.85
C ARG A 32 -30.36 18.78 -5.71
N VAL A 33 -30.30 17.45 -5.69
CA VAL A 33 -29.02 16.70 -5.64
C VAL A 33 -28.17 16.97 -6.88
N ALA A 34 -28.77 16.93 -8.07
CA ALA A 34 -28.09 17.26 -9.32
C ALA A 34 -27.53 18.68 -9.34
N ARG A 35 -28.32 19.66 -8.90
CA ARG A 35 -27.87 21.05 -8.77
C ARG A 35 -26.69 21.19 -7.81
N SER A 36 -26.75 20.49 -6.66
CA SER A 36 -25.64 20.46 -5.69
C SER A 36 -24.37 19.86 -6.29
N ALA A 37 -24.49 18.74 -7.02
CA ALA A 37 -23.37 18.09 -7.68
C ALA A 37 -22.68 19.00 -8.73
N VAL A 38 -23.47 19.72 -9.53
CA VAL A 38 -22.95 20.69 -10.51
C VAL A 38 -22.23 21.86 -9.81
N LEU A 39 -22.81 22.40 -8.73
CA LEU A 39 -22.15 23.45 -7.92
C LEU A 39 -20.85 22.95 -7.29
N GLY A 40 -20.78 21.68 -6.92
CA GLY A 40 -19.58 21.00 -6.44
C GLY A 40 -18.52 20.74 -7.53
N GLY A 41 -18.81 21.04 -8.80
CA GLY A 41 -17.85 20.96 -9.90
C GLY A 41 -18.05 19.80 -10.86
N ALA A 42 -19.10 18.98 -10.71
CA ALA A 42 -19.43 17.93 -11.67
C ALA A 42 -19.61 18.51 -13.08
N LYS A 43 -18.95 17.92 -14.08
CA LYS A 43 -19.00 18.42 -15.47
C LYS A 43 -20.09 17.79 -16.32
N ALA A 44 -20.73 16.73 -15.82
CA ALA A 44 -21.90 16.12 -16.42
C ALA A 44 -22.69 15.34 -15.38
N LEU A 45 -23.91 14.96 -15.75
CA LEU A 45 -24.82 14.19 -14.92
C LEU A 45 -25.23 12.89 -15.61
N ARG A 46 -25.50 11.85 -14.82
CA ARG A 46 -26.18 10.64 -15.28
C ARG A 46 -27.53 10.52 -14.56
N LEU A 47 -28.62 10.40 -15.32
CA LEU A 47 -29.98 10.49 -14.80
C LEU A 47 -30.86 9.36 -15.33
N ASN A 48 -31.72 8.83 -14.46
CA ASN A 48 -32.70 7.82 -14.82
C ASN A 48 -34.05 8.49 -15.10
N SER A 49 -34.70 8.09 -16.19
CA SER A 49 -36.04 8.52 -16.65
C SER A 49 -36.13 9.84 -17.43
N PRO A 50 -37.00 9.89 -18.47
CA PRO A 50 -37.33 11.14 -19.17
C PRO A 50 -37.91 12.23 -18.25
N GLN A 51 -38.60 11.84 -17.17
CA GLN A 51 -39.18 12.78 -16.22
C GLN A 51 -38.09 13.54 -15.47
N ASP A 52 -37.12 12.82 -14.90
CA ASP A 52 -36.05 13.45 -14.12
C ASP A 52 -35.08 14.23 -15.00
N ILE A 53 -34.79 13.73 -16.21
CA ILE A 53 -33.98 14.46 -17.19
C ILE A 53 -34.63 15.79 -17.54
N ARG A 54 -35.95 15.80 -17.83
CA ARG A 54 -36.66 17.03 -18.18
C ARG A 54 -36.65 18.02 -17.01
N ALA A 55 -36.83 17.54 -15.78
CA ALA A 55 -36.83 18.39 -14.59
C ALA A 55 -35.43 18.98 -14.30
N VAL A 56 -34.37 18.17 -14.37
CA VAL A 56 -32.99 18.61 -14.11
C VAL A 56 -32.48 19.53 -15.22
N ARG A 57 -32.85 19.28 -16.47
CA ARG A 57 -32.43 20.09 -17.62
C ARG A 57 -32.84 21.57 -17.49
N LEU A 58 -33.88 21.88 -16.71
CA LEU A 58 -34.28 23.26 -16.41
C LEU A 58 -33.22 24.03 -15.59
N ASP A 59 -32.35 23.32 -14.86
CA ASP A 59 -31.37 23.92 -13.94
C ASP A 59 -29.94 23.95 -14.47
N THR A 60 -29.64 23.21 -15.54
CA THR A 60 -28.25 23.02 -15.97
C THR A 60 -28.08 22.79 -17.47
N GLN A 61 -26.95 23.28 -17.98
CA GLN A 61 -26.50 23.09 -19.36
C GLN A 61 -25.35 22.07 -19.47
N VAL A 62 -24.92 21.46 -18.35
CA VAL A 62 -23.91 20.39 -18.41
C VAL A 62 -24.46 19.18 -19.18
N PRO A 63 -23.59 18.40 -19.85
CA PRO A 63 -24.03 17.18 -20.52
C PRO A 63 -24.81 16.22 -19.60
N ILE A 64 -25.87 15.61 -20.12
CA ILE A 64 -26.66 14.58 -19.43
C ILE A 64 -26.56 13.25 -20.17
N ILE A 65 -26.11 12.22 -19.45
CA ILE A 65 -26.21 10.81 -19.83
C ILE A 65 -27.55 10.28 -19.32
N GLY A 66 -28.50 10.09 -20.24
CA GLY A 66 -29.84 9.59 -19.94
C GLY A 66 -29.93 8.07 -20.00
N ILE A 67 -30.63 7.47 -19.04
CA ILE A 67 -30.97 6.04 -19.02
C ILE A 67 -32.42 5.81 -18.64
N GLN A 68 -32.99 4.68 -19.05
CA GLN A 68 -34.29 4.20 -18.57
C GLN A 68 -34.13 2.79 -17.99
N LYS A 69 -34.08 2.67 -16.66
CA LYS A 69 -34.00 1.37 -16.00
C LYS A 69 -35.37 0.68 -16.01
N SER A 70 -35.40 -0.54 -16.52
CA SER A 70 -36.54 -1.44 -16.41
C SER A 70 -36.14 -2.70 -15.64
N TYR A 71 -37.02 -3.12 -14.73
CA TYR A 71 -36.88 -4.37 -13.99
C TYR A 71 -38.08 -5.25 -14.33
N ARG A 72 -37.87 -6.36 -15.06
CA ARG A 72 -38.91 -7.38 -15.29
C ARG A 72 -38.36 -8.76 -14.99
N GLY A 73 -39.11 -9.56 -14.25
CA GLY A 73 -38.68 -10.90 -13.83
C GLY A 73 -37.38 -10.89 -13.00
N GLY A 74 -37.13 -9.83 -12.24
CA GLY A 74 -35.88 -9.65 -11.46
C GLY A 74 -34.67 -9.21 -12.28
N MET A 75 -34.79 -9.05 -13.60
CA MET A 75 -33.70 -8.71 -14.49
C MET A 75 -33.71 -7.22 -14.86
N LEU A 76 -32.61 -6.53 -14.53
CA LEU A 76 -32.35 -5.16 -14.96
C LEU A 76 -31.99 -5.12 -16.44
N ARG A 77 -32.67 -4.24 -17.19
CA ARG A 77 -32.28 -3.82 -18.52
C ARG A 77 -32.28 -2.29 -18.61
N ILE A 78 -31.20 -1.74 -19.17
CA ILE A 78 -31.00 -0.29 -19.33
C ILE A 78 -31.46 0.10 -20.74
N THR A 79 -32.44 1.00 -20.82
CA THR A 79 -33.04 1.55 -22.04
C THR A 79 -33.45 0.45 -23.04
N PRO A 80 -34.50 -0.34 -22.72
CA PRO A 80 -34.78 -1.60 -23.40
C PRO A 80 -35.36 -1.46 -24.81
N THR A 81 -35.88 -0.30 -25.20
CA THR A 81 -36.48 -0.08 -26.54
C THR A 81 -35.99 1.21 -27.17
N PHE A 82 -36.12 1.33 -28.50
CA PHE A 82 -35.87 2.60 -29.17
C PHE A 82 -36.83 3.71 -28.69
N ALA A 83 -38.07 3.37 -28.35
CA ALA A 83 -39.02 4.33 -27.81
C ALA A 83 -38.53 4.95 -26.49
N ASP A 84 -37.89 4.15 -25.62
CA ASP A 84 -37.25 4.66 -24.39
C ASP A 84 -36.10 5.61 -24.74
N ALA A 85 -35.23 5.23 -25.67
CA ALA A 85 -34.12 6.07 -26.13
C ALA A 85 -34.62 7.42 -26.70
N ALA A 86 -35.66 7.39 -27.53
CA ALA A 86 -36.30 8.58 -28.10
C ALA A 86 -36.90 9.48 -27.00
N ALA A 87 -37.53 8.89 -25.99
CA ALA A 87 -38.08 9.64 -24.86
C ALA A 87 -36.99 10.32 -24.02
N LEU A 88 -35.85 9.66 -23.80
CA LEU A 88 -34.69 10.24 -23.10
C LEU A 88 -34.09 11.42 -23.90
N ALA A 89 -33.89 11.24 -25.21
CA ALA A 89 -33.40 12.30 -26.09
C ALA A 89 -34.37 13.50 -26.11
N ALA A 90 -35.67 13.26 -26.26
CA ALA A 90 -36.70 14.30 -26.24
C ALA A 90 -36.84 15.01 -24.87
N ALA A 91 -36.44 14.35 -23.78
CA ALA A 91 -36.36 14.97 -22.45
C ALA A 91 -35.14 15.88 -22.28
N GLY A 92 -34.15 15.79 -23.17
CA GLY A 92 -32.94 16.62 -23.17
C GLY A 92 -31.67 15.88 -22.76
N ALA A 93 -31.60 14.56 -22.94
CA ALA A 93 -30.33 13.82 -22.82
C ALA A 93 -29.40 14.15 -24.00
N ASP A 94 -28.12 14.40 -23.73
CA ASP A 94 -27.09 14.60 -24.77
C ASP A 94 -26.46 13.26 -25.21
N ILE A 95 -26.46 12.30 -24.29
CA ILE A 95 -25.96 10.95 -24.47
C ILE A 95 -27.04 9.99 -23.99
N VAL A 96 -27.41 9.01 -24.80
CA VAL A 96 -28.32 7.92 -24.39
C VAL A 96 -27.49 6.68 -24.11
N ALA A 97 -27.57 6.16 -22.89
CA ALA A 97 -26.95 4.90 -22.54
C ALA A 97 -27.96 3.74 -22.54
N LEU A 98 -27.52 2.58 -23.01
CA LEU A 98 -28.33 1.37 -23.12
C LEU A 98 -27.50 0.13 -22.82
N ASP A 99 -28.18 -0.94 -22.40
CA ASP A 99 -27.59 -2.25 -22.17
C ASP A 99 -27.15 -2.87 -23.50
N CYS A 100 -25.84 -3.02 -23.67
CA CYS A 100 -25.21 -3.61 -24.85
C CYS A 100 -24.57 -4.98 -24.54
N THR A 101 -25.11 -5.71 -23.57
CA THR A 101 -24.68 -7.09 -23.29
C THR A 101 -25.38 -8.08 -24.23
N ASP A 102 -24.74 -9.20 -24.54
CA ASP A 102 -25.36 -10.29 -25.31
C ASP A 102 -26.21 -11.25 -24.44
N ARG A 103 -26.70 -10.74 -23.29
CA ARG A 103 -27.61 -11.50 -22.42
C ARG A 103 -28.95 -11.75 -23.12
N THR A 104 -29.51 -12.94 -22.91
CA THR A 104 -30.87 -13.25 -23.38
C THR A 104 -31.89 -12.50 -22.54
N HIS A 105 -32.58 -11.53 -23.15
CA HIS A 105 -33.64 -10.77 -22.49
C HIS A 105 -35.02 -11.27 -22.93
N SER A 106 -35.95 -11.40 -21.98
CA SER A 106 -37.35 -11.77 -22.24
C SER A 106 -38.22 -10.61 -22.72
N TYR A 107 -37.66 -9.40 -22.78
CA TYR A 107 -38.36 -8.17 -23.17
C TYR A 107 -37.37 -7.13 -23.70
N GLY A 108 -37.83 -6.21 -24.55
CA GLY A 108 -37.04 -5.16 -25.19
C GLY A 108 -36.54 -5.55 -26.59
N GLU A 109 -36.01 -4.59 -27.33
CA GLU A 109 -35.55 -4.75 -28.72
C GLU A 109 -34.06 -5.16 -28.77
N PRO A 110 -33.58 -5.79 -29.86
CA PRO A 110 -32.16 -6.07 -30.02
C PRO A 110 -31.33 -4.78 -29.95
N TRP A 111 -30.36 -4.70 -29.03
CA TRP A 111 -29.67 -3.44 -28.75
C TRP A 111 -28.93 -2.88 -29.98
N ARG A 112 -28.42 -3.75 -30.87
CA ARG A 112 -27.76 -3.33 -32.13
C ARG A 112 -28.71 -2.58 -33.07
N GLU A 113 -29.97 -2.99 -33.12
CA GLU A 113 -31.01 -2.30 -33.88
C GLU A 113 -31.34 -0.95 -33.24
N ILE A 114 -31.43 -0.89 -31.91
CA ILE A 114 -31.63 0.37 -31.17
C ILE A 114 -30.48 1.34 -31.46
N VAL A 115 -29.22 0.91 -31.38
CA VAL A 115 -28.04 1.75 -31.70
C VAL A 115 -28.14 2.31 -33.11
N ALA A 116 -28.39 1.45 -34.11
CA ALA A 116 -28.51 1.88 -35.51
C ALA A 116 -29.60 2.96 -35.68
N ARG A 117 -30.75 2.77 -35.03
CA ARG A 117 -31.86 3.72 -35.08
C ARG A 117 -31.57 5.01 -34.34
N ILE A 118 -30.92 4.99 -33.17
CA ILE A 118 -30.52 6.22 -32.46
C ILE A 118 -29.61 7.08 -33.36
N LYS A 119 -28.64 6.44 -34.04
CA LYS A 119 -27.72 7.14 -34.96
C LYS A 119 -28.42 7.70 -36.19
N ALA A 120 -29.42 6.99 -36.71
CA ALA A 120 -30.16 7.42 -37.90
C ALA A 120 -31.23 8.49 -37.59
N GLU A 121 -31.91 8.38 -36.45
CA GLU A 121 -33.17 9.11 -36.18
C GLU A 121 -33.05 10.19 -35.10
N LEU A 122 -32.20 10.01 -34.07
CA LEU A 122 -32.19 10.89 -32.88
C LEU A 122 -31.01 11.86 -32.83
N ASN A 123 -29.93 11.58 -33.58
CA ASN A 123 -28.72 12.42 -33.65
C ASN A 123 -28.12 12.80 -32.28
N VAL A 124 -28.19 11.88 -31.31
CA VAL A 124 -27.56 11.98 -29.99
C VAL A 124 -26.41 10.97 -29.88
N LEU A 125 -25.48 11.20 -28.94
CA LEU A 125 -24.40 10.25 -28.69
C LEU A 125 -24.93 8.98 -28.03
N VAL A 126 -24.33 7.84 -28.36
CA VAL A 126 -24.72 6.55 -27.79
C VAL A 126 -23.63 6.01 -26.88
N MET A 127 -23.99 5.64 -25.65
CA MET A 127 -23.10 5.00 -24.68
C MET A 127 -23.54 3.56 -24.44
N ALA A 128 -22.61 2.61 -24.60
CA ALA A 128 -22.87 1.21 -24.31
C ALA A 128 -22.59 0.89 -22.85
N ASP A 129 -23.60 0.49 -22.08
CA ASP A 129 -23.37 -0.13 -20.77
C ASP A 129 -23.07 -1.62 -20.98
N ILE A 130 -21.90 -2.05 -20.51
CA ILE A 130 -21.34 -3.38 -20.77
C ILE A 130 -20.91 -4.08 -19.48
N ALA A 131 -20.72 -5.39 -19.55
CA ALA A 131 -20.19 -6.19 -18.45
C ALA A 131 -18.78 -6.72 -18.71
N THR A 132 -18.46 -7.03 -19.97
CA THR A 132 -17.21 -7.69 -20.36
C THR A 132 -16.49 -6.95 -21.49
N LEU A 133 -15.20 -7.25 -21.68
CA LEU A 133 -14.42 -6.75 -22.83
C LEU A 133 -15.07 -7.12 -24.17
N ARG A 134 -15.64 -8.33 -24.27
CA ARG A 134 -16.33 -8.80 -25.48
C ARG A 134 -17.51 -7.90 -25.83
N ASP A 135 -18.33 -7.55 -24.85
CA ASP A 135 -19.45 -6.61 -25.02
C ASP A 135 -18.94 -5.25 -25.50
N GLY A 136 -17.85 -4.74 -24.90
CA GLY A 136 -17.23 -3.47 -25.29
C GLY A 136 -16.77 -3.45 -26.75
N ILE A 137 -16.10 -4.51 -27.21
CA ILE A 137 -15.69 -4.65 -28.62
C ILE A 137 -16.89 -4.71 -29.54
N ALA A 138 -17.92 -5.50 -29.19
CA ALA A 138 -19.15 -5.60 -29.98
C ALA A 138 -19.88 -4.25 -30.07
N ALA A 139 -19.96 -3.50 -28.98
CA ALA A 139 -20.57 -2.17 -28.92
C ALA A 139 -19.82 -1.16 -29.80
N ALA A 140 -18.48 -1.18 -29.77
CA ALA A 140 -17.66 -0.31 -30.64
C ALA A 140 -17.92 -0.59 -32.13
N GLN A 141 -18.02 -1.88 -32.50
CA GLN A 141 -18.32 -2.32 -33.87
C GLN A 141 -19.73 -1.95 -34.31
N ALA A 142 -20.70 -1.97 -33.40
CA ALA A 142 -22.08 -1.55 -33.65
C ALA A 142 -22.26 -0.02 -33.75
N GLY A 143 -21.21 0.76 -33.47
CA GLY A 143 -21.20 2.21 -33.67
C GLY A 143 -21.49 3.05 -32.42
N CYS A 144 -21.42 2.46 -31.22
CA CYS A 144 -21.51 3.22 -29.97
C CYS A 144 -20.34 4.23 -29.86
N ASP A 145 -20.64 5.41 -29.33
CA ASP A 145 -19.68 6.51 -29.23
C ASP A 145 -18.84 6.44 -27.95
N LEU A 146 -19.41 5.90 -26.86
CA LEU A 146 -18.75 5.65 -25.58
C LEU A 146 -19.03 4.23 -25.09
N ILE A 147 -18.15 3.71 -24.22
CA ILE A 147 -18.29 2.39 -23.61
C ILE A 147 -18.19 2.55 -22.09
N GLY A 148 -19.25 2.20 -21.37
CA GLY A 148 -19.36 2.26 -19.92
C GLY A 148 -19.30 0.91 -19.26
N THR A 149 -18.48 0.76 -18.22
CA THR A 149 -18.31 -0.49 -17.45
C THR A 149 -19.47 -0.78 -16.48
N THR A 150 -20.60 -0.09 -16.65
CA THR A 150 -21.71 0.00 -15.69
C THR A 150 -22.31 -1.35 -15.27
N LEU A 151 -22.33 -2.35 -16.16
CA LEU A 151 -22.94 -3.66 -15.90
C LEU A 151 -21.93 -4.71 -15.41
N ASN A 152 -20.65 -4.35 -15.25
CA ASN A 152 -19.64 -5.22 -14.63
C ASN A 152 -19.97 -5.41 -13.13
N GLY A 153 -20.23 -6.65 -12.73
CA GLY A 153 -20.79 -7.02 -11.43
C GLY A 153 -22.32 -7.16 -11.39
N TYR A 154 -23.02 -6.84 -12.48
CA TYR A 154 -24.49 -6.86 -12.56
C TYR A 154 -25.04 -7.89 -13.57
N THR A 155 -24.18 -8.73 -14.13
CA THR A 155 -24.56 -9.85 -15.02
C THR A 155 -24.18 -11.19 -14.42
N GLU A 156 -24.81 -12.28 -14.87
CA GLU A 156 -24.45 -13.64 -14.42
C GLU A 156 -22.97 -13.96 -14.66
N GLU A 157 -22.41 -13.51 -15.78
CA GLU A 157 -20.99 -13.71 -16.15
C GLU A 157 -20.02 -12.95 -15.23
N THR A 158 -20.47 -11.86 -14.59
CA THR A 158 -19.62 -11.00 -13.76
C THR A 158 -20.05 -10.92 -12.29
N ALA A 159 -21.02 -11.73 -11.87
CA ALA A 159 -21.68 -11.65 -10.55
C ALA A 159 -20.74 -11.77 -9.34
N GLY A 160 -19.51 -12.27 -9.52
CA GLY A 160 -18.46 -12.31 -8.48
C GLY A 160 -17.66 -11.02 -8.30
N THR A 161 -17.90 -10.01 -9.14
CA THR A 161 -17.13 -8.75 -9.13
C THR A 161 -17.73 -7.79 -8.11
N THR A 162 -17.03 -7.58 -7.00
CA THR A 162 -17.49 -6.74 -5.88
C THR A 162 -16.70 -5.43 -5.71
N SER A 163 -15.67 -5.24 -6.53
CA SER A 163 -14.81 -4.05 -6.59
C SER A 163 -14.72 -3.53 -8.02
N PHE A 164 -14.17 -2.32 -8.20
CA PHE A 164 -14.02 -1.75 -9.53
C PHE A 164 -12.89 -2.42 -10.32
N ASP A 165 -13.18 -2.81 -11.57
CA ASP A 165 -12.24 -3.49 -12.46
C ASP A 165 -11.44 -2.48 -13.31
N PHE A 166 -10.25 -2.12 -12.82
CA PHE A 166 -9.34 -1.21 -13.52
C PHE A 166 -8.72 -1.85 -14.78
N GLU A 167 -8.58 -3.17 -14.82
CA GLU A 167 -7.98 -3.87 -15.96
C GLU A 167 -8.92 -3.86 -17.16
N LEU A 168 -10.23 -4.05 -16.91
CA LEU A 168 -11.26 -3.94 -17.93
C LEU A 168 -11.26 -2.56 -18.61
N VAL A 169 -11.09 -1.48 -17.85
CA VAL A 169 -10.99 -0.12 -18.39
C VAL A 169 -9.83 -0.01 -19.39
N GLY A 170 -8.63 -0.43 -18.98
CA GLY A 170 -7.44 -0.38 -19.83
C GLY A 170 -7.56 -1.27 -21.06
N ALA A 171 -8.16 -2.46 -20.90
CA ALA A 171 -8.39 -3.40 -21.99
C ALA A 171 -9.36 -2.84 -23.04
N ILE A 172 -10.47 -2.22 -22.63
CA ILE A 172 -11.44 -1.62 -23.55
C ILE A 172 -10.83 -0.42 -24.28
N ALA A 173 -10.12 0.46 -23.55
CA ALA A 173 -9.49 1.64 -24.13
C ALA A 173 -8.51 1.23 -25.24
N SER A 174 -7.72 0.20 -24.97
CA SER A 174 -6.76 -0.36 -25.93
C SER A 174 -7.45 -1.02 -27.12
N ALA A 175 -8.45 -1.87 -26.88
CA ALA A 175 -9.07 -2.70 -27.92
C ALA A 175 -10.02 -1.93 -28.85
N THR A 176 -10.68 -0.88 -28.36
CA THR A 176 -11.78 -0.22 -29.08
C THR A 176 -11.44 1.16 -29.60
N GLN A 177 -10.43 1.82 -29.01
CA GLN A 177 -10.09 3.23 -29.29
C GLN A 177 -11.28 4.19 -29.10
N ARG A 178 -12.28 3.80 -28.30
CA ARG A 178 -13.44 4.62 -27.93
C ARG A 178 -13.25 5.21 -26.52
N PRO A 179 -13.81 6.40 -26.24
CA PRO A 179 -13.92 6.94 -24.90
C PRO A 179 -14.54 5.94 -23.91
N VAL A 180 -13.76 5.51 -22.91
CA VAL A 180 -14.21 4.60 -21.85
C VAL A 180 -14.74 5.39 -20.68
N VAL A 181 -15.94 5.08 -20.23
CA VAL A 181 -16.60 5.70 -19.08
C VAL A 181 -16.49 4.72 -17.91
N ALA A 182 -15.63 5.05 -16.94
CA ALA A 182 -15.43 4.23 -15.75
C ALA A 182 -16.63 4.39 -14.81
N GLU A 183 -17.45 3.35 -14.69
CA GLU A 183 -18.64 3.33 -13.84
C GLU A 183 -18.83 1.96 -13.18
N GLY A 184 -19.44 1.97 -11.98
CA GLY A 184 -19.65 0.80 -11.13
C GLY A 184 -18.60 0.78 -10.02
N HIS A 185 -18.97 0.37 -8.81
CA HIS A 185 -18.05 0.09 -7.69
C HIS A 185 -16.96 1.14 -7.31
N ILE A 186 -16.97 2.36 -7.85
CA ILE A 186 -16.05 3.45 -7.46
C ILE A 186 -16.61 4.14 -6.21
N GLY A 187 -15.91 3.99 -5.09
CA GLY A 187 -16.31 4.48 -3.77
C GLY A 187 -15.53 5.69 -3.27
N THR A 188 -14.33 5.93 -3.80
CA THR A 188 -13.39 6.94 -3.26
C THR A 188 -12.79 7.86 -4.32
N PRO A 189 -12.31 9.07 -3.93
CA PRO A 189 -11.59 9.96 -4.84
C PRO A 189 -10.32 9.32 -5.44
N THR A 190 -9.62 8.48 -4.66
CA THR A 190 -8.41 7.77 -5.11
C THR A 190 -8.72 6.76 -6.20
N GLU A 191 -9.80 5.97 -6.06
CA GLU A 191 -10.26 5.05 -7.10
C GLU A 191 -10.67 5.79 -8.38
N ALA A 192 -11.37 6.94 -8.26
CA ALA A 192 -11.71 7.76 -9.41
C ALA A 192 -10.45 8.25 -10.15
N ARG A 193 -9.42 8.68 -9.43
CA ARG A 193 -8.14 9.07 -10.05
C ARG A 193 -7.47 7.89 -10.74
N ARG A 194 -7.40 6.75 -10.07
CA ARG A 194 -6.81 5.52 -10.61
C ARG A 194 -7.53 5.04 -11.87
N ALA A 195 -8.85 5.18 -11.96
CA ALA A 195 -9.61 4.85 -13.17
C ALA A 195 -9.20 5.71 -14.37
N LEU A 196 -9.01 7.02 -14.17
CA LEU A 196 -8.50 7.92 -15.21
C LEU A 196 -7.07 7.56 -15.65
N ASP A 197 -6.24 7.15 -14.70
CA ASP A 197 -4.85 6.78 -14.98
C ASP A 197 -4.77 5.38 -15.66
N ALA A 198 -5.76 4.52 -15.44
CA ALA A 198 -5.95 3.23 -16.14
C ALA A 198 -6.49 3.38 -17.59
N GLY A 199 -6.78 4.61 -18.04
CA GLY A 199 -7.22 4.88 -19.41
C GLY A 199 -8.69 5.27 -19.56
N ALA A 200 -9.42 5.49 -18.46
CA ALA A 200 -10.78 6.02 -18.56
C ALA A 200 -10.79 7.44 -19.14
N TRP A 201 -11.73 7.70 -20.04
CA TRP A 201 -12.01 9.03 -20.56
C TRP A 201 -12.67 9.93 -19.50
N CYS A 202 -13.62 9.39 -18.74
CA CYS A 202 -14.26 10.06 -17.62
C CYS A 202 -14.72 9.04 -16.58
N VAL A 203 -15.10 9.51 -15.39
CA VAL A 203 -15.54 8.67 -14.28
C VAL A 203 -16.97 9.04 -13.90
N VAL A 204 -17.83 8.03 -13.71
CA VAL A 204 -19.19 8.20 -13.19
C VAL A 204 -19.26 7.67 -11.75
N VAL A 205 -19.64 8.54 -10.82
CA VAL A 205 -19.83 8.17 -9.41
C VAL A 205 -21.28 8.43 -8.99
N GLY A 206 -21.92 7.40 -8.45
CA GLY A 206 -23.30 7.45 -7.96
C GLY A 206 -23.38 7.31 -6.45
N SER A 207 -23.49 6.07 -5.97
CA SER A 207 -23.78 5.74 -4.57
C SER A 207 -22.87 6.41 -3.53
N ALA A 208 -21.62 6.70 -3.87
CA ALA A 208 -20.67 7.38 -2.98
C ALA A 208 -20.92 8.89 -2.83
N ILE A 209 -21.74 9.50 -3.70
CA ILE A 209 -22.05 10.95 -3.70
C ILE A 209 -23.54 11.19 -3.43
N THR A 210 -24.43 10.47 -4.11
CA THR A 210 -25.84 10.86 -4.23
C THR A 210 -26.81 10.01 -3.41
N ARG A 211 -26.32 9.00 -2.67
CA ARG A 211 -27.16 8.08 -1.90
C ARG A 211 -26.83 8.14 -0.40
N PRO A 212 -27.40 9.11 0.36
CA PRO A 212 -27.14 9.26 1.78
C PRO A 212 -27.33 7.96 2.59
N GLY A 213 -28.36 7.17 2.29
CA GLY A 213 -28.57 5.87 2.95
C GLY A 213 -27.42 4.88 2.73
N THR A 214 -26.87 4.80 1.52
CA THR A 214 -25.71 3.95 1.22
C THR A 214 -24.43 4.48 1.87
N ILE A 215 -24.23 5.80 1.85
CA ILE A 215 -23.10 6.46 2.51
C ILE A 215 -23.14 6.16 4.02
N THR A 216 -24.28 6.39 4.68
CA THR A 216 -24.47 6.08 6.10
C THR A 216 -24.25 4.60 6.39
N ALA A 217 -24.78 3.69 5.56
CA ALA A 217 -24.55 2.26 5.72
C ALA A 217 -23.07 1.86 5.57
N ASN A 218 -22.29 2.56 4.73
CA ASN A 218 -20.84 2.36 4.65
C ASN A 218 -20.15 2.78 5.95
N PHE A 219 -20.50 3.94 6.49
CA PHE A 219 -19.96 4.39 7.78
C PHE A 219 -20.33 3.42 8.90
N LEU A 220 -21.60 3.00 8.98
CA LEU A 220 -22.04 2.01 9.96
C LEU A 220 -21.34 0.67 9.76
N ARG A 221 -21.18 0.18 8.53
CA ARG A 221 -20.39 -1.04 8.28
C ARG A 221 -18.94 -0.91 8.74
N ALA A 222 -18.33 0.27 8.63
CA ALA A 222 -16.97 0.49 9.11
C ALA A 222 -16.91 0.61 10.65
N ILE A 223 -17.94 1.18 11.27
CA ILE A 223 -18.07 1.31 12.74
C ILE A 223 -18.42 -0.03 13.39
N ASP A 224 -19.39 -0.75 12.81
CA ASP A 224 -19.93 -2.04 13.24
C ASP A 224 -19.12 -3.21 12.69
N ALA A 225 -18.19 -2.95 11.77
CA ALA A 225 -17.16 -3.93 11.43
C ALA A 225 -16.59 -4.36 12.78
N PRO A 226 -16.67 -5.66 13.11
CA PRO A 226 -16.21 -6.10 14.42
C PRO A 226 -14.78 -5.59 14.57
N VAL A 227 -14.56 -4.68 15.53
CA VAL A 227 -13.23 -4.53 16.11
C VAL A 227 -12.95 -5.94 16.58
N SER A 228 -12.07 -6.65 15.87
CA SER A 228 -11.82 -8.05 16.14
C SER A 228 -11.31 -8.13 17.58
N HIS A 229 -12.21 -8.51 18.49
CA HIS A 229 -11.88 -8.86 19.87
C HIS A 229 -11.24 -10.27 19.90
N GLY A 230 -11.02 -10.90 18.74
CA GLY A 230 -10.00 -11.91 18.56
C GLY A 230 -8.68 -11.25 18.20
N ILE A 231 -7.59 -11.73 18.80
CA ILE A 231 -6.25 -11.27 18.44
C ILE A 231 -6.06 -11.52 16.94
N ALA A 232 -5.86 -10.46 16.15
CA ALA A 232 -5.60 -10.60 14.72
C ALA A 232 -4.24 -11.30 14.52
N HIS A 233 -4.12 -12.12 13.49
CA HIS A 233 -2.86 -12.79 13.15
C HIS A 233 -2.40 -12.41 11.75
N ALA A 234 -1.10 -12.35 11.56
CA ALA A 234 -0.45 -12.12 10.28
C ALA A 234 0.79 -13.01 10.19
N ILE A 235 1.27 -13.26 8.96
CA ILE A 235 2.58 -13.87 8.77
C ILE A 235 3.61 -12.74 8.77
N GLY A 236 4.63 -12.84 9.62
CA GLY A 236 5.82 -12.00 9.55
C GLY A 236 6.97 -12.78 8.94
N ILE A 237 7.70 -12.18 8.01
CA ILE A 237 8.89 -12.77 7.37
C ILE A 237 10.04 -11.79 7.47
N ASP A 238 11.24 -12.27 7.77
CA ASP A 238 12.48 -11.49 7.80
C ASP A 238 13.53 -12.17 6.90
N ILE A 239 13.86 -11.52 5.78
CA ILE A 239 14.81 -12.01 4.78
C ILE A 239 16.21 -11.50 5.12
N GLY A 240 16.97 -12.31 5.88
CA GLY A 240 18.39 -12.08 6.13
C GLY A 240 19.29 -12.74 5.07
N GLY A 241 20.58 -12.39 5.07
CA GLY A 241 21.56 -12.98 4.14
C GLY A 241 21.82 -14.48 4.34
N THR A 242 21.66 -14.98 5.57
CA THR A 242 21.92 -16.40 5.91
C THR A 242 20.64 -17.24 5.95
N ALA A 243 19.58 -16.70 6.56
CA ALA A 243 18.31 -17.38 6.71
C ALA A 243 17.13 -16.42 6.56
N ILE A 244 16.03 -16.94 6.02
CA ILE A 244 14.71 -16.34 6.01
C ILE A 244 13.96 -16.91 7.22
N LYS A 245 13.60 -16.03 8.15
CA LYS A 245 12.78 -16.39 9.31
C LYS A 245 11.33 -16.05 9.00
N ALA A 246 10.40 -16.93 9.34
CA ALA A 246 8.98 -16.66 9.19
C ALA A 246 8.22 -17.16 10.41
N ALA A 247 7.14 -16.50 10.78
CA ALA A 247 6.28 -16.92 11.89
C ALA A 247 4.86 -16.37 11.76
N ILE A 248 3.94 -16.95 12.52
CA ILE A 248 2.63 -16.36 12.75
C ILE A 248 2.76 -15.42 13.93
N VAL A 249 2.47 -14.14 13.70
CA VAL A 249 2.52 -13.09 14.71
C VAL A 249 1.11 -12.59 14.95
N ASN A 250 0.76 -12.43 16.21
CA ASN A 250 -0.54 -11.89 16.59
C ASN A 250 -0.46 -10.36 16.85
N SER A 251 -1.59 -9.68 16.93
CA SER A 251 -1.63 -8.21 17.07
C SER A 251 -1.01 -7.66 18.37
N THR A 252 -0.74 -8.51 19.38
CA THR A 252 0.01 -8.10 20.58
C THR A 252 1.52 -8.29 20.44
N GLY A 253 1.98 -8.83 19.31
CA GLY A 253 3.39 -9.10 19.00
C GLY A 253 3.86 -10.49 19.40
N GLU A 254 2.98 -11.38 19.86
CA GLU A 254 3.36 -12.76 20.20
C GLU A 254 3.69 -13.55 18.94
N VAL A 255 4.83 -14.24 18.97
CA VAL A 255 5.36 -15.03 17.86
C VAL A 255 5.09 -16.51 18.12
N SER A 256 4.40 -17.17 17.19
CA SER A 256 4.09 -18.60 17.21
C SER A 256 4.46 -19.26 15.89
N SER A 257 4.65 -20.59 15.90
CA SER A 257 4.87 -21.38 14.68
C SER A 257 6.00 -20.84 13.79
N HIS A 258 7.14 -20.52 14.38
CA HIS A 258 8.28 -19.96 13.67
C HIS A 258 9.08 -21.04 12.93
N ILE A 259 9.60 -20.68 11.76
CA ILE A 259 10.48 -21.50 10.94
C ILE A 259 11.69 -20.67 10.50
N SER A 260 12.75 -21.35 10.09
CA SER A 260 13.96 -20.73 9.54
C SER A 260 14.41 -21.53 8.32
N ILE A 261 14.43 -20.88 7.17
CA ILE A 261 14.84 -21.48 5.89
C ILE A 261 16.18 -20.87 5.47
N PRO A 262 17.18 -21.66 5.05
CA PRO A 262 18.41 -21.11 4.49
C PRO A 262 18.12 -20.19 3.29
N THR A 263 18.63 -18.96 3.31
CA THR A 263 18.41 -17.99 2.23
C THR A 263 19.08 -18.44 0.92
N GLN A 264 20.22 -19.15 1.03
CA GLN A 264 21.03 -19.59 -0.11
C GLN A 264 21.40 -18.42 -1.03
N ALA A 265 21.80 -17.28 -0.44
CA ALA A 265 22.01 -16.02 -1.16
C ALA A 265 22.96 -16.13 -2.36
N SER A 266 23.98 -17.00 -2.30
CA SER A 266 24.92 -17.24 -3.41
C SER A 266 24.25 -17.78 -4.69
N GLY A 267 23.06 -18.36 -4.58
CA GLY A 267 22.24 -18.78 -5.74
C GLY A 267 21.54 -17.63 -6.46
N GLY A 268 21.64 -16.40 -5.94
CA GLY A 268 21.03 -15.20 -6.50
C GLY A 268 19.51 -15.13 -6.37
N ARG A 269 18.93 -14.07 -6.95
CA ARG A 269 17.49 -13.72 -6.85
C ARG A 269 16.52 -14.90 -6.95
N ALA A 270 16.67 -15.76 -7.95
CA ALA A 270 15.72 -16.85 -8.20
C ALA A 270 15.68 -17.86 -7.05
N VAL A 271 16.84 -18.17 -6.46
CA VAL A 271 16.93 -19.09 -5.33
C VAL A 271 16.38 -18.45 -4.06
N ILE A 272 16.71 -17.17 -3.82
CA ILE A 272 16.16 -16.40 -2.68
C ILE A 272 14.63 -16.33 -2.77
N ALA A 273 14.08 -16.08 -3.96
CA ALA A 273 12.64 -16.04 -4.19
C ALA A 273 11.97 -17.41 -3.96
N ALA A 274 12.64 -18.51 -4.33
CA ALA A 274 12.16 -19.85 -4.04
C ALA A 274 12.15 -20.14 -2.53
N SER A 275 13.20 -19.76 -1.80
CA SER A 275 13.25 -19.88 -0.33
C SER A 275 12.17 -19.02 0.35
N LEU A 276 11.91 -17.81 -0.15
CA LEU A 276 10.83 -16.96 0.34
C LEU A 276 9.45 -17.61 0.12
N LEU A 277 9.20 -18.14 -1.09
CA LEU A 277 7.95 -18.82 -1.39
C LEU A 277 7.76 -20.06 -0.50
N GLU A 278 8.82 -20.82 -0.25
CA GLU A 278 8.77 -21.96 0.66
C GLU A 278 8.41 -21.52 2.09
N ALA A 279 8.99 -20.43 2.59
CA ALA A 279 8.66 -19.89 3.90
C ALA A 279 7.18 -19.51 3.99
N VAL A 280 6.66 -18.81 2.97
CA VAL A 280 5.24 -18.45 2.87
C VAL A 280 4.35 -19.69 2.88
N ARG A 281 4.67 -20.70 2.06
CA ARG A 281 3.86 -21.94 1.94
C ARG A 281 3.84 -22.72 3.25
N GLN A 282 4.99 -22.88 3.91
CA GLN A 282 5.07 -23.59 5.18
C GLN A 282 4.26 -22.86 6.27
N THR A 283 4.41 -21.54 6.40
CA THR A 283 3.67 -20.80 7.43
C THR A 283 2.16 -20.75 7.14
N LEU A 284 1.73 -20.64 5.88
CA LEU A 284 0.32 -20.76 5.49
C LEU A 284 -0.25 -22.14 5.81
N ALA A 285 0.50 -23.20 5.52
CA ALA A 285 0.08 -24.57 5.84
C ALA A 285 -0.08 -24.75 7.35
N THR A 286 0.86 -24.23 8.15
CA THR A 286 0.76 -24.24 9.61
C THR A 286 -0.46 -23.47 10.11
N ALA A 287 -0.73 -22.27 9.58
CA ALA A 287 -1.93 -21.51 9.94
C ALA A 287 -3.22 -22.28 9.61
N SER A 288 -3.27 -22.94 8.45
CA SER A 288 -4.42 -23.77 8.05
C SER A 288 -4.61 -24.97 8.98
N VAL A 289 -3.54 -25.67 9.36
CA VAL A 289 -3.60 -26.82 10.29
C VAL A 289 -4.14 -26.40 11.65
N HIS A 290 -3.77 -25.22 12.12
CA HIS A 290 -4.23 -24.68 13.41
C HIS A 290 -5.51 -23.83 13.32
N SER A 291 -6.13 -23.74 12.14
CA SER A 291 -7.33 -22.92 11.89
C SER A 291 -7.16 -21.45 12.32
N ILE A 292 -5.97 -20.88 12.10
CA ILE A 292 -5.65 -19.49 12.42
C ILE A 292 -6.04 -18.61 11.23
N GLY A 293 -6.96 -17.67 11.44
CA GLY A 293 -7.32 -16.65 10.46
C GLY A 293 -6.21 -15.62 10.30
N LEU A 294 -5.69 -15.46 9.09
CA LEU A 294 -4.64 -14.51 8.76
C LEU A 294 -5.20 -13.27 8.06
N THR A 295 -4.72 -12.10 8.45
CA THR A 295 -5.11 -10.80 7.88
C THR A 295 -4.19 -10.34 6.75
N GLY A 296 -2.95 -10.85 6.70
CA GLY A 296 -1.97 -10.51 5.67
C GLY A 296 -0.60 -11.14 5.90
N ILE A 297 0.34 -10.82 5.00
CA ILE A 297 1.75 -11.21 5.06
C ILE A 297 2.61 -9.95 5.05
N GLY A 298 3.42 -9.78 6.08
CA GLY A 298 4.45 -8.75 6.14
C GLY A 298 5.83 -9.33 5.89
N ILE A 299 6.65 -8.63 5.12
CA ILE A 299 7.99 -9.06 4.74
C ILE A 299 9.00 -7.95 5.03
N ALA A 300 9.91 -8.20 5.95
CA ALA A 300 11.14 -7.44 6.14
C ALA A 300 12.19 -7.94 5.14
N SER A 301 12.84 -7.02 4.45
CA SER A 301 13.92 -7.36 3.51
C SER A 301 15.09 -6.39 3.62
N ALA A 302 16.30 -6.91 3.43
CA ALA A 302 17.48 -6.08 3.32
C ALA A 302 17.45 -5.22 2.05
N GLY A 303 17.96 -3.99 2.16
CA GLY A 303 17.97 -3.00 1.09
C GLY A 303 16.93 -1.90 1.27
N ALA A 304 16.93 -0.93 0.36
CA ALA A 304 15.92 0.12 0.30
C ALA A 304 14.67 -0.42 -0.39
N ILE A 305 13.52 -0.24 0.24
CA ILE A 305 12.25 -0.81 -0.19
C ILE A 305 11.30 0.32 -0.62
N ASP A 306 10.77 0.20 -1.83
CA ASP A 306 9.55 0.90 -2.23
C ASP A 306 8.37 0.14 -1.63
N ALA A 307 7.95 0.55 -0.43
CA ALA A 307 6.87 -0.10 0.31
C ALA A 307 5.49 0.09 -0.37
N GLU A 308 5.32 1.17 -1.14
CA GLU A 308 4.08 1.44 -1.87
C GLU A 308 3.85 0.38 -2.94
N ASN A 309 4.89 0.01 -3.69
CA ASN A 309 4.79 -1.01 -4.74
C ASN A 309 5.22 -2.42 -4.30
N GLY A 310 5.93 -2.54 -3.17
CA GLY A 310 6.47 -3.82 -2.69
C GLY A 310 7.72 -4.28 -3.44
N ILE A 311 8.54 -3.33 -3.90
CA ILE A 311 9.71 -3.56 -4.75
C ILE A 311 11.00 -3.27 -3.98
N VAL A 312 12.01 -4.11 -4.16
CA VAL A 312 13.37 -3.85 -3.67
C VAL A 312 13.99 -2.78 -4.55
N PHE A 313 14.00 -1.51 -4.13
CA PHE A 313 14.55 -0.42 -4.92
C PHE A 313 16.07 -0.56 -5.10
N ALA A 314 16.80 -0.84 -4.02
CA ALA A 314 18.24 -1.07 -4.04
C ALA A 314 18.64 -2.10 -2.97
N ALA A 315 19.63 -2.93 -3.26
CA ALA A 315 20.17 -3.91 -2.32
C ALA A 315 21.67 -4.08 -2.53
N THR A 316 22.38 -4.50 -1.49
CA THR A 316 23.82 -4.82 -1.57
C THR A 316 24.02 -6.27 -2.04
N GLU A 317 25.27 -6.64 -2.33
CA GLU A 317 25.65 -8.00 -2.72
C GLU A 317 25.49 -9.06 -1.60
N ASN A 318 25.00 -8.67 -0.42
CA ASN A 318 24.54 -9.63 0.59
C ASN A 318 23.37 -10.47 0.08
N LEU A 319 22.56 -9.92 -0.84
CA LEU A 319 21.53 -10.62 -1.59
C LEU A 319 21.77 -10.39 -3.10
N PRO A 320 22.64 -11.20 -3.74
CA PRO A 320 23.05 -11.00 -5.13
C PRO A 320 21.87 -10.90 -6.11
N GLY A 321 21.85 -9.79 -6.85
CA GLY A 321 20.80 -9.50 -7.84
C GLY A 321 19.42 -9.21 -7.25
N TRP A 322 19.29 -8.93 -5.95
CA TRP A 322 17.98 -8.68 -5.30
C TRP A 322 17.34 -7.33 -5.69
N ALA A 323 18.15 -6.33 -6.04
CA ALA A 323 17.67 -5.02 -6.47
C ALA A 323 16.76 -5.09 -7.72
N GLY A 324 15.64 -4.38 -7.69
CA GLY A 324 14.60 -4.39 -8.72
C GLY A 324 13.65 -5.59 -8.66
N PHE A 325 13.69 -6.41 -7.60
CA PHE A 325 12.76 -7.53 -7.45
C PHE A 325 11.40 -7.06 -6.92
N ASP A 326 10.34 -7.35 -7.66
CA ASP A 326 8.94 -7.12 -7.25
C ASP A 326 8.45 -8.28 -6.37
N ILE A 327 8.68 -8.14 -5.06
CA ILE A 327 8.31 -9.17 -4.07
C ILE A 327 6.79 -9.34 -4.02
N ARG A 328 6.05 -8.22 -4.03
CA ARG A 328 4.58 -8.26 -3.95
C ARG A 328 3.99 -8.94 -5.19
N GLY A 329 4.38 -8.52 -6.38
CA GLY A 329 3.91 -9.11 -7.64
C GLY A 329 4.29 -10.59 -7.76
N PHE A 330 5.50 -10.97 -7.33
CA PHE A 330 5.92 -12.38 -7.28
C PHE A 330 5.01 -13.24 -6.40
N LEU A 331 4.62 -12.74 -5.21
CA LEU A 331 3.78 -13.47 -4.27
C LEU A 331 2.28 -13.37 -4.56
N ALA A 332 1.81 -12.36 -5.31
CA ALA A 332 0.39 -12.18 -5.64
C ALA A 332 -0.22 -13.38 -6.38
N GLY A 333 0.58 -14.13 -7.16
CA GLY A 333 0.14 -15.37 -7.82
C GLY A 333 0.03 -16.59 -6.88
N HIS A 334 0.43 -16.47 -5.62
CA HIS A 334 0.60 -17.59 -4.69
C HIS A 334 -0.28 -17.50 -3.43
N THR A 335 -0.89 -16.35 -3.17
CA THR A 335 -1.78 -16.12 -2.02
C THR A 335 -2.80 -15.04 -2.33
N SER A 336 -3.99 -15.12 -1.73
CA SER A 336 -5.00 -14.06 -1.77
C SER A 336 -4.84 -13.03 -0.65
N LEU A 337 -3.89 -13.25 0.28
CA LEU A 337 -3.64 -12.34 1.39
C LEU A 337 -2.90 -11.08 0.90
N PRO A 338 -3.19 -9.89 1.47
CA PRO A 338 -2.44 -8.69 1.18
C PRO A 338 -0.98 -8.83 1.65
N ILE A 339 -0.05 -8.28 0.87
CA ILE A 339 1.39 -8.39 1.08
C ILE A 339 2.00 -7.00 1.29
N PHE A 340 2.67 -6.84 2.42
CA PHE A 340 3.36 -5.63 2.83
C PHE A 340 4.87 -5.91 2.89
N VAL A 341 5.67 -4.97 2.39
CA VAL A 341 7.12 -5.13 2.33
C VAL A 341 7.77 -3.91 2.97
N GLU A 342 8.67 -4.16 3.90
CA GLU A 342 9.41 -3.14 4.65
C GLU A 342 10.91 -3.43 4.59
N ASN A 343 11.70 -2.38 4.75
CA ASN A 343 13.12 -2.56 5.06
C ASN A 343 13.27 -3.27 6.43
N ASP A 344 14.25 -4.15 6.55
CA ASP A 344 14.56 -4.91 7.78
C ASP A 344 14.75 -4.05 9.05
N ALA A 345 15.52 -2.97 8.97
CA ALA A 345 15.76 -2.08 10.10
C ALA A 345 14.54 -1.19 10.41
N GLN A 346 13.78 -0.80 9.38
CA GLN A 346 12.49 -0.11 9.56
C GLN A 346 11.44 -1.02 10.18
N ALA A 347 11.41 -2.30 9.81
CA ALA A 347 10.58 -3.31 10.48
C ALA A 347 10.99 -3.48 11.94
N ALA A 348 12.30 -3.57 12.24
CA ALA A 348 12.75 -3.59 13.63
C ALA A 348 12.29 -2.35 14.42
N ALA A 349 12.29 -1.16 13.81
CA ALA A 349 11.75 0.05 14.42
C ALA A 349 10.23 0.00 14.65
N LEU A 350 9.46 -0.57 13.70
CA LEU A 350 8.03 -0.84 13.89
C LEU A 350 7.79 -1.82 15.06
N SER A 351 8.63 -2.83 15.21
CA SER A 351 8.53 -3.75 16.33
C SER A 351 8.77 -3.04 17.67
N GLU A 352 9.76 -2.15 17.75
CA GLU A 352 9.99 -1.35 18.95
C GLU A 352 8.85 -0.37 19.25
N LEU A 353 8.26 0.24 18.22
CA LEU A 353 7.10 1.13 18.33
C LEU A 353 5.91 0.42 19.00
N HIS A 354 5.60 -0.80 18.55
CA HIS A 354 4.38 -1.50 18.96
C HIS A 354 4.57 -2.44 20.14
N TYR A 355 5.72 -3.09 20.23
CA TYR A 355 5.96 -4.22 21.12
C TYR A 355 7.14 -4.00 22.08
N GLY A 356 8.03 -3.06 21.77
CA GLY A 356 9.28 -2.86 22.50
C GLY A 356 9.39 -1.53 23.27
N ALA A 357 10.60 -1.00 23.33
CA ALA A 357 10.99 0.16 24.13
C ALA A 357 10.47 1.49 23.56
N GLY A 358 9.98 1.49 22.33
CA GLY A 358 9.34 2.63 21.68
C GLY A 358 7.88 2.82 22.07
N ARG A 359 7.26 1.86 22.77
CA ARG A 359 5.87 1.96 23.20
C ARG A 359 5.63 3.21 24.05
N GLY A 360 4.69 4.04 23.60
CA GLY A 360 4.33 5.29 24.27
C GLY A 360 5.23 6.48 23.92
N LEU A 361 6.26 6.29 23.08
CA LEU A 361 7.01 7.38 22.47
C LEU A 361 6.33 7.80 21.17
N SER A 362 6.24 9.10 20.93
CA SER A 362 5.78 9.66 19.66
C SER A 362 6.90 9.70 18.62
N SER A 363 8.12 10.07 19.04
CA SER A 363 9.23 10.28 18.10
C SER A 363 10.53 9.68 18.62
N PHE A 364 11.08 8.70 17.90
CA PHE A 364 12.33 8.04 18.26
C PHE A 364 13.08 7.54 17.03
N VAL A 365 14.36 7.23 17.22
CA VAL A 365 15.19 6.54 16.24
C VAL A 365 15.55 5.17 16.77
N ALA A 366 15.34 4.11 16.00
CA ALA A 366 15.86 2.78 16.32
C ALA A 366 17.05 2.46 15.42
N LEU A 367 18.13 1.92 16.01
CA LEU A 367 19.35 1.51 15.31
C LEU A 367 19.67 0.05 15.62
N THR A 368 20.03 -0.72 14.59
CA THR A 368 20.54 -2.08 14.71
C THR A 368 22.01 -2.09 14.33
N ILE A 369 22.86 -2.49 15.28
CA ILE A 369 24.32 -2.41 15.19
C ILE A 369 24.92 -3.81 15.18
N GLY A 370 25.55 -4.17 14.07
CA GLY A 370 26.16 -5.49 13.87
C GLY A 370 27.24 -5.45 12.80
N THR A 371 27.05 -6.22 11.72
CA THR A 371 27.92 -6.16 10.54
C THR A 371 27.89 -4.77 9.88
N GLY A 372 26.77 -4.07 9.99
CA GLY A 372 26.60 -2.67 9.63
C GLY A 372 25.68 -1.94 10.61
N ILE A 373 25.14 -0.78 10.19
CA ILE A 373 24.15 0.01 10.93
C ILE A 373 22.91 0.19 10.07
N GLY A 374 21.85 -0.52 10.44
CA GLY A 374 20.50 -0.25 9.98
C GLY A 374 19.78 0.71 10.94
N GLY A 375 18.78 1.43 10.44
CA GLY A 375 17.93 2.22 11.32
C GLY A 375 16.54 2.51 10.76
N GLY A 376 15.65 2.90 11.66
CA GLY A 376 14.31 3.39 11.35
C GLY A 376 14.00 4.65 12.16
N LEU A 377 13.28 5.57 11.55
CA LEU A 377 12.84 6.82 12.15
C LEU A 377 11.33 6.77 12.39
N VAL A 378 10.89 7.04 13.61
CA VAL A 378 9.49 7.21 13.96
C VAL A 378 9.27 8.67 14.35
N VAL A 379 8.23 9.29 13.77
CA VAL A 379 7.80 10.67 14.07
C VAL A 379 6.28 10.66 14.19
N ASP A 380 5.75 11.28 15.23
CA ASP A 380 4.31 11.35 15.53
C ASP A 380 3.62 9.97 15.55
N GLY A 381 4.30 8.97 16.10
CA GLY A 381 3.83 7.58 16.19
C GLY A 381 3.85 6.82 14.86
N LYS A 382 4.45 7.39 13.81
CA LYS A 382 4.48 6.82 12.46
C LYS A 382 5.91 6.57 11.99
N LEU A 383 6.14 5.37 11.45
CA LEU A 383 7.38 5.04 10.76
C LEU A 383 7.52 5.94 9.52
N GLN A 384 8.66 6.62 9.44
CA GLN A 384 9.06 7.40 8.29
C GLN A 384 9.84 6.50 7.33
N ARG A 385 9.29 6.29 6.12
CA ARG A 385 9.95 5.53 5.04
C ARG A 385 10.76 6.43 4.10
N GLY A 386 10.38 7.70 4.00
CA GLY A 386 10.93 8.65 3.05
C GLY A 386 10.52 8.36 1.61
N GLN A 387 10.82 9.29 0.69
CA GLN A 387 10.38 9.23 -0.70
C GLN A 387 10.79 7.96 -1.46
N HIS A 388 11.91 7.36 -1.09
CA HIS A 388 12.51 6.22 -1.79
C HIS A 388 12.87 5.07 -0.83
N GLY A 389 12.29 5.04 0.38
CA GLY A 389 12.57 3.98 1.37
C GLY A 389 13.88 4.13 2.17
N PHE A 390 14.59 5.26 2.05
CA PHE A 390 15.90 5.51 2.71
C PHE A 390 15.82 6.33 4.01
N ALA A 391 14.62 6.66 4.51
CA ALA A 391 14.56 7.33 5.81
C ALA A 391 15.10 6.40 6.92
N GLY A 392 15.91 6.96 7.82
CA GLY A 392 16.54 6.18 8.90
C GLY A 392 17.89 5.54 8.55
N THR A 393 18.46 5.76 7.36
CA THR A 393 19.81 5.29 6.96
C THR A 393 20.94 6.06 7.66
N ILE A 394 20.93 6.05 8.99
CA ILE A 394 21.81 6.83 9.87
C ILE A 394 23.25 6.32 9.84
N GLY A 395 23.45 5.03 9.54
CA GLY A 395 24.78 4.41 9.39
C GLY A 395 25.64 5.05 8.29
N HIS A 396 25.02 5.65 7.27
CA HIS A 396 25.73 6.25 6.14
C HIS A 396 25.92 7.76 6.23
N GLN A 397 25.60 8.39 7.37
CA GLN A 397 26.04 9.75 7.65
C GLN A 397 27.57 9.81 7.69
N VAL A 398 28.18 10.86 7.12
CA VAL A 398 29.64 11.04 7.14
C VAL A 398 30.04 11.72 8.45
N ILE A 399 30.75 10.99 9.32
CA ILE A 399 31.30 11.54 10.57
C ILE A 399 32.77 11.95 10.43
N ARG A 400 33.45 11.49 9.36
CA ARG A 400 34.84 11.80 9.07
C ARG A 400 35.03 11.97 7.57
N PHE A 401 35.11 13.21 7.10
CA PHE A 401 35.41 13.50 5.70
C PHE A 401 36.75 12.83 5.29
N ASP A 402 36.78 12.21 4.10
CA ASP A 402 37.91 11.42 3.60
C ASP A 402 38.42 10.32 4.56
N GLY A 403 37.53 9.81 5.41
CA GLY A 403 37.84 8.77 6.38
C GLY A 403 37.86 7.34 5.80
N GLU A 404 37.69 6.36 6.69
CA GLU A 404 37.67 4.94 6.34
C GLU A 404 36.65 4.59 5.25
N PRO A 405 36.97 3.65 4.33
CA PRO A 405 36.05 3.21 3.30
C PRO A 405 34.84 2.47 3.91
N CYS A 406 33.67 2.72 3.33
CA CYS A 406 32.41 2.07 3.67
C CYS A 406 31.94 1.16 2.52
N ASN A 407 31.26 0.07 2.85
CA ASN A 407 30.72 -0.88 1.88
C ASN A 407 29.72 -0.25 0.88
N CYS A 408 29.13 0.90 1.21
CA CYS A 408 28.22 1.65 0.34
C CYS A 408 28.95 2.35 -0.83
N GLY A 409 30.29 2.30 -0.86
CA GLY A 409 31.12 2.94 -1.89
C GLY A 409 31.57 4.37 -1.54
N ARG A 410 31.18 4.89 -0.37
CA ARG A 410 31.63 6.19 0.16
C ARG A 410 32.72 6.01 1.21
N ASN A 411 33.33 7.11 1.63
CA ASN A 411 34.30 7.17 2.72
C ASN A 411 33.72 7.95 3.91
N GLY A 412 34.09 7.55 5.12
CA GLY A 412 33.80 8.33 6.31
C GLY A 412 32.44 8.11 6.97
N CYS A 413 31.67 7.14 6.49
CA CYS A 413 30.36 6.81 7.05
C CYS A 413 30.48 6.31 8.50
N LEU A 414 29.50 6.62 9.35
CA LEU A 414 29.43 6.13 10.73
C LEU A 414 29.62 4.62 10.83
N GLU A 415 28.99 3.84 9.94
CA GLU A 415 29.11 2.38 9.88
C GLU A 415 30.57 1.90 9.70
N ALA A 416 31.39 2.64 8.97
CA ALA A 416 32.80 2.27 8.78
C ALA A 416 33.57 2.28 10.12
N TYR A 417 33.10 3.02 11.11
CA TYR A 417 33.67 3.13 12.46
C TYR A 417 32.87 2.38 13.53
N VAL A 418 31.63 2.01 13.24
CA VAL A 418 30.73 1.35 14.19
C VAL A 418 30.08 0.13 13.53
N SER A 419 30.86 -0.95 13.47
CA SER A 419 30.49 -2.24 12.89
C SER A 419 31.39 -3.34 13.43
N THR A 420 31.08 -4.61 13.11
CA THR A 420 31.94 -5.77 13.36
C THR A 420 33.38 -5.52 12.89
N ALA A 421 33.55 -5.06 11.64
CA ALA A 421 34.88 -4.80 11.08
C ALA A 421 35.61 -3.68 11.83
N ALA A 422 34.89 -2.64 12.25
CA ALA A 422 35.45 -1.56 13.04
C ALA A 422 35.90 -2.01 14.44
N LEU A 423 35.11 -2.85 15.12
CA LEU A 423 35.48 -3.40 16.43
C LEU A 423 36.75 -4.26 16.33
N ILE A 424 36.84 -5.12 15.31
CA ILE A 424 38.03 -5.97 15.08
C ILE A 424 39.26 -5.10 14.83
N ARG A 425 39.13 -4.05 14.02
CA ARG A 425 40.23 -3.12 13.73
C ARG A 425 40.65 -2.29 14.96
N ALA A 426 39.69 -1.92 15.80
CA ALA A 426 39.96 -1.20 17.04
C ALA A 426 40.59 -2.09 18.13
N TYR A 427 40.40 -3.41 18.06
CA TYR A 427 40.97 -4.36 19.00
C TYR A 427 42.46 -4.58 18.75
N GLN A 428 43.29 -3.86 19.51
CA GLN A 428 44.74 -3.96 19.47
C GLN A 428 45.24 -4.92 20.56
N ALA A 429 45.42 -6.19 20.20
CA ALA A 429 45.90 -7.21 21.12
C ALA A 429 47.21 -7.88 20.68
N PRO A 430 47.98 -8.47 21.61
CA PRO A 430 49.27 -9.10 21.30
C PRO A 430 49.16 -10.36 20.43
N LYS A 431 47.99 -11.01 20.43
CA LYS A 431 47.73 -12.22 19.65
C LYS A 431 46.57 -11.98 18.68
N PRO A 432 46.70 -12.37 17.41
CA PRO A 432 45.61 -12.29 16.46
C PRO A 432 44.48 -13.26 16.86
N LEU A 433 43.24 -12.82 16.65
CA LEU A 433 42.06 -13.64 16.87
C LEU A 433 41.84 -14.58 15.68
N GLU A 434 41.53 -15.85 15.98
CA GLU A 434 41.18 -16.87 14.99
C GLU A 434 39.67 -16.86 14.66
N GLY A 435 39.33 -17.39 13.49
CA GLY A 435 37.95 -17.53 13.02
C GLY A 435 37.51 -16.47 12.00
N ASP A 436 36.24 -16.53 11.63
CA ASP A 436 35.58 -15.51 10.80
C ASP A 436 35.29 -14.23 11.61
N ASP A 437 34.87 -13.16 10.93
CA ASP A 437 34.67 -11.86 11.57
C ASP A 437 33.57 -11.90 12.65
N ALA A 438 32.52 -12.69 12.44
CA ALA A 438 31.47 -12.90 13.45
C ALA A 438 32.04 -13.55 14.72
N THR A 439 32.89 -14.57 14.57
CA THR A 439 33.55 -15.25 15.69
C THR A 439 34.53 -14.33 16.40
N LYS A 440 35.35 -13.57 15.66
CA LYS A 440 36.26 -12.59 16.25
C LYS A 440 35.52 -11.54 17.06
N ALA A 441 34.45 -10.95 16.50
CA ALA A 441 33.64 -9.94 17.21
C ALA A 441 33.05 -10.49 18.51
N ARG A 442 32.49 -11.69 18.47
CA ARG A 442 31.95 -12.38 19.66
C ARG A 442 33.05 -12.65 20.70
N ASN A 443 34.25 -13.03 20.28
CA ASN A 443 35.37 -13.22 21.19
C ASN A 443 35.80 -11.90 21.85
N ILE A 444 35.88 -10.81 21.09
CA ILE A 444 36.16 -9.47 21.63
C ILE A 444 35.06 -9.05 22.62
N ALA A 445 33.79 -9.29 22.28
CA ALA A 445 32.65 -9.01 23.15
C ALA A 445 32.77 -9.73 24.51
N ASN A 446 33.07 -11.03 24.48
CA ASN A 446 33.27 -11.84 25.69
C ASN A 446 34.47 -11.37 26.53
N LEU A 447 35.57 -10.98 25.88
CA LEU A 447 36.74 -10.43 26.55
C LEU A 447 36.44 -9.08 27.22
N SER A 448 35.68 -8.21 26.55
CA SER A 448 35.22 -6.94 27.13
C SER A 448 34.36 -7.15 28.37
N ILE A 449 33.41 -8.10 28.31
CA ILE A 449 32.58 -8.51 29.45
C ILE A 449 33.46 -9.04 30.60
N ALA A 450 34.49 -9.82 30.29
CA ALA A 450 35.44 -10.33 31.27
C ALA A 450 36.43 -9.28 31.82
N GLY A 451 36.37 -8.04 31.33
CA GLY A 451 37.20 -6.93 31.81
C GLY A 451 38.56 -6.78 31.11
N ASP A 452 38.79 -7.43 29.97
CA ASP A 452 40.04 -7.31 29.21
C ASP A 452 40.28 -5.84 28.77
N PRO A 453 41.45 -5.24 29.11
CA PRO A 453 41.70 -3.83 28.82
C PRO A 453 41.67 -3.48 27.33
N ALA A 454 42.18 -4.35 26.46
CA ALA A 454 42.21 -4.08 25.01
C ALA A 454 40.81 -4.16 24.40
N ALA A 455 40.00 -5.12 24.83
CA ALA A 455 38.61 -5.26 24.38
C ALA A 455 37.76 -4.08 24.86
N ARG A 456 37.90 -3.67 26.12
CA ARG A 456 37.23 -2.48 26.66
C ARG A 456 37.63 -1.21 25.89
N ALA A 457 38.91 -1.04 25.58
CA ALA A 457 39.38 0.10 24.78
C ALA A 457 38.78 0.12 23.37
N ALA A 458 38.62 -1.05 22.73
CA ALA A 458 37.95 -1.17 21.45
C ALA A 458 36.47 -0.75 21.54
N TYR A 459 35.76 -1.18 22.59
CA TYR A 459 34.39 -0.75 22.85
C TYR A 459 34.25 0.74 23.17
N THR A 460 35.17 1.33 23.93
CA THR A 460 35.22 2.77 24.17
C THR A 460 35.44 3.55 22.88
N THR A 461 36.26 3.04 21.96
CA THR A 461 36.45 3.63 20.62
C THR A 461 35.15 3.58 19.82
N LEU A 462 34.49 2.42 19.81
CA LEU A 462 33.19 2.23 19.17
C LEU A 462 32.12 3.18 19.73
N ALA A 463 32.01 3.30 21.06
CA ALA A 463 31.08 4.18 21.76
C ALA A 463 31.35 5.66 21.43
N THR A 464 32.61 6.04 21.25
CA THR A 464 33.00 7.40 20.88
C THR A 464 32.49 7.78 19.49
N HIS A 465 32.70 6.92 18.49
CA HIS A 465 32.19 7.17 17.14
C HIS A 465 30.65 7.10 17.07
N LEU A 466 30.04 6.17 17.79
CA LEU A 466 28.58 6.10 17.87
C LEU A 466 28.00 7.36 18.51
N ALA A 467 28.61 7.88 19.58
CA ALA A 467 28.17 9.12 20.22
C ALA A 467 28.20 10.33 19.27
N GLU A 468 29.19 10.42 18.38
CA GLU A 468 29.24 11.48 17.36
C GLU A 468 28.07 11.37 16.36
N GLY A 469 27.80 10.16 15.89
CA GLY A 469 26.66 9.90 15.02
C GLY A 469 25.31 10.18 15.69
N LEU A 470 25.17 9.83 16.97
CA LEU A 470 23.97 10.10 17.76
C LEU A 470 23.82 11.59 18.09
N ALA A 471 24.91 12.31 18.33
CA ALA A 471 24.86 13.75 18.52
C ALA A 471 24.28 14.46 17.30
N ASN A 472 24.64 14.02 16.08
CA ASN A 472 24.02 14.52 14.86
C ASN A 472 22.52 14.22 14.81
N VAL A 473 22.10 13.00 15.18
CA VAL A 473 20.68 12.61 15.25
C VAL A 473 19.90 13.52 16.20
N PHE A 474 20.38 13.71 17.44
CA PHE A 474 19.73 14.59 18.42
C PHE A 474 19.75 16.08 18.01
N ASN A 475 20.78 16.53 17.30
CA ASN A 475 20.83 17.91 16.81
C ASN A 475 19.86 18.16 15.65
N ILE A 476 19.61 17.16 14.80
CA ILE A 476 18.75 17.30 13.61
C ILE A 476 17.29 17.01 13.92
N LEU A 477 17.02 15.97 14.71
CA LEU A 477 15.67 15.44 14.93
C LEU A 477 15.12 15.70 16.32
N ASP A 478 15.98 15.95 17.32
CA ASP A 478 15.63 16.08 18.74
C ASP A 478 14.60 15.03 19.23
N PRO A 479 14.83 13.72 19.00
CA PRO A 479 13.87 12.67 19.31
C PRO A 479 13.75 12.45 20.83
N GLU A 480 12.65 11.85 21.27
CA GLU A 480 12.44 11.49 22.68
C GLU A 480 13.43 10.41 23.15
N ALA A 481 13.86 9.54 22.24
CA ALA A 481 14.88 8.54 22.51
C ALA A 481 15.60 8.07 21.24
N VAL A 482 16.78 7.49 21.44
CA VAL A 482 17.41 6.57 20.50
C VAL A 482 17.40 5.17 21.10
N ILE A 483 16.83 4.21 20.39
CA ILE A 483 16.76 2.80 20.78
C ILE A 483 17.85 2.05 20.01
N VAL A 484 18.68 1.29 20.70
CA VAL A 484 19.79 0.55 20.09
C VAL A 484 19.64 -0.95 20.30
N SER A 485 19.87 -1.73 19.24
CA SER A 485 19.87 -3.19 19.23
C SER A 485 21.10 -3.76 18.51
N GLY A 486 21.27 -5.08 18.58
CA GLY A 486 22.22 -5.82 17.76
C GLY A 486 23.36 -6.45 18.56
N GLY A 487 23.85 -7.58 18.04
CA GLY A 487 24.80 -8.43 18.75
C GLY A 487 26.16 -7.80 19.07
N LEU A 488 26.47 -6.63 18.49
CA LEU A 488 27.70 -5.92 18.84
C LEU A 488 27.60 -5.22 20.20
N ILE A 489 26.41 -4.76 20.57
CA ILE A 489 26.16 -3.94 21.78
C ILE A 489 25.41 -4.71 22.88
N GLU A 490 24.67 -5.75 22.52
CA GLU A 490 23.91 -6.57 23.48
C GLU A 490 24.84 -7.22 24.52
N GLY A 491 24.45 -7.12 25.79
CA GLY A 491 25.19 -7.71 26.90
C GLY A 491 26.48 -7.00 27.29
N GLN A 492 26.87 -5.90 26.63
CA GLN A 492 28.07 -5.15 26.99
C GLN A 492 27.86 -4.30 28.26
N PRO A 493 28.62 -4.55 29.34
CA PRO A 493 28.48 -3.80 30.58
C PRO A 493 28.83 -2.32 30.36
N THR A 494 28.06 -1.41 30.96
CA THR A 494 28.31 0.04 30.97
C THR A 494 28.33 0.74 29.60
N PHE A 495 28.17 0.02 28.47
CA PHE A 495 28.30 0.58 27.13
C PHE A 495 27.25 1.67 26.85
N LEU A 496 25.98 1.45 27.21
CA LEU A 496 24.93 2.46 27.04
C LEU A 496 25.15 3.68 27.94
N GLU A 497 25.58 3.47 29.19
CA GLU A 497 25.89 4.57 30.11
C GLU A 497 27.02 5.45 29.56
N GLU A 498 28.10 4.82 29.08
CA GLU A 498 29.23 5.48 28.44
C GLU A 498 28.79 6.22 27.16
N LEU A 499 28.01 5.55 26.31
CA LEU A 499 27.47 6.14 25.08
C LEU A 499 26.60 7.35 25.38
N GLN A 500 25.75 7.28 26.41
CA GLN A 500 24.88 8.38 26.81
C GLN A 500 25.68 9.57 27.33
N GLN A 501 26.70 9.33 28.17
CA GLN A 501 27.59 10.38 28.66
C GLN A 501 28.39 11.05 27.53
N LYS A 502 28.95 10.26 26.61
CA LYS A 502 29.69 10.78 25.45
C LYS A 502 28.78 11.53 24.49
N THR A 503 27.56 11.05 24.25
CA THR A 503 26.59 11.75 23.40
C THR A 503 26.23 13.08 24.06
N GLN A 504 25.94 13.08 25.36
CA GLN A 504 25.56 14.28 26.11
C GLN A 504 26.63 15.38 26.03
N SER A 505 27.92 15.03 26.10
CA SER A 505 29.01 16.02 26.03
C SER A 505 29.17 16.66 24.65
N LEU A 506 28.67 16.01 23.60
CA LEU A 506 28.68 16.51 22.22
C LEU A 506 27.43 17.33 21.87
N LEU A 507 26.37 17.26 22.67
CA LEU A 507 25.14 18.01 22.40
C LEU A 507 25.26 19.49 22.78
N HIS A 508 24.77 20.34 21.89
CA HIS A 508 24.44 21.71 22.27
C HIS A 508 23.40 21.69 23.42
N PHE A 509 23.70 22.34 24.53
CA PHE A 509 22.92 22.28 25.78
C PHE A 509 22.66 20.86 26.34
N GLY A 510 23.57 19.91 26.15
CA GLY A 510 23.38 18.51 26.60
C GLY A 510 23.06 18.34 28.09
N THR A 511 23.47 19.25 28.96
CA THR A 511 23.07 19.25 30.38
C THR A 511 21.60 19.58 30.60
N LYS A 512 20.97 20.35 29.70
CA LYS A 512 19.55 20.70 29.74
C LYS A 512 18.67 19.72 28.97
N ARG A 513 19.25 19.00 27.99
CA ARG A 513 18.59 17.95 27.22
C ARG A 513 19.42 16.65 27.24
N PRO A 514 19.43 15.92 28.37
CA PRO A 514 20.18 14.67 28.45
C PRO A 514 19.63 13.69 27.40
N PRO A 515 20.49 13.11 26.53
CA PRO A 515 20.04 12.17 25.53
C PRO A 515 19.50 10.91 26.21
N ARG A 516 18.33 10.45 25.80
CA ARG A 516 17.76 9.19 26.27
C ARG A 516 18.12 8.08 25.29
N ILE A 517 19.01 7.18 25.70
CA ILE A 517 19.44 6.03 24.88
C ILE A 517 18.98 4.74 25.56
N LEU A 518 18.21 3.93 24.84
CA LEU A 518 17.55 2.74 25.39
C LEU A 518 18.03 1.47 24.68
N HIS A 519 18.05 0.35 25.39
CA HIS A 519 18.12 -0.96 24.74
C HIS A 519 16.78 -1.28 24.09
N ALA A 520 16.83 -1.87 22.90
CA ALA A 520 15.69 -2.52 22.27
C ALA A 520 15.16 -3.67 23.14
N THR A 521 13.85 -3.89 23.12
CA THR A 521 13.20 -4.93 23.92
C THR A 521 12.27 -5.86 23.13
N ALA A 522 12.06 -5.62 21.83
CA ALA A 522 11.27 -6.52 20.98
C ALA A 522 11.91 -7.91 20.79
N GLY A 523 13.22 -8.02 21.00
CA GLY A 523 13.94 -9.30 21.08
C GLY A 523 14.29 -9.92 19.71
N HIS A 524 14.54 -11.22 19.70
CA HIS A 524 15.16 -11.93 18.57
C HIS A 524 14.36 -11.92 17.25
N TYR A 525 13.04 -11.76 17.33
CA TYR A 525 12.13 -11.77 16.19
C TYR A 525 11.67 -10.37 15.78
N ALA A 526 12.40 -9.31 16.15
CA ALA A 526 12.01 -7.94 15.86
C ALA A 526 11.71 -7.68 14.37
N GLY A 527 12.51 -8.23 13.44
CA GLY A 527 12.23 -8.12 12.00
C GLY A 527 10.90 -8.79 11.60
N VAL A 528 10.66 -10.00 12.10
CA VAL A 528 9.43 -10.77 11.86
C VAL A 528 8.20 -10.07 12.46
N GLN A 529 8.29 -9.62 13.72
CA GLN A 529 7.22 -8.90 14.41
C GLN A 529 6.91 -7.57 13.73
N GLY A 530 7.96 -6.82 13.37
CA GLY A 530 7.83 -5.54 12.68
C GLY A 530 7.19 -5.66 11.31
N ALA A 531 7.58 -6.70 10.56
CA ALA A 531 6.97 -7.04 9.29
C ALA A 531 5.47 -7.33 9.49
N ALA A 532 5.10 -8.17 10.46
CA ALA A 532 3.69 -8.42 10.77
C ALA A 532 2.95 -7.15 11.24
N ALA A 533 3.59 -6.27 12.00
CA ALA A 533 2.98 -5.01 12.46
C ALA A 533 2.60 -4.09 11.29
N SER A 534 3.32 -4.14 10.17
CA SER A 534 2.95 -3.39 8.96
C SER A 534 1.57 -3.81 8.41
N VAL A 535 1.18 -5.08 8.59
CA VAL A 535 -0.15 -5.60 8.21
C VAL A 535 -1.23 -4.99 9.11
N PHE A 536 -1.01 -4.99 10.42
CA PHE A 536 -2.01 -4.49 11.37
C PHE A 536 -2.22 -2.97 11.28
N ASN A 537 -1.14 -2.23 11.00
CA ASN A 537 -1.20 -0.77 10.84
C ASN A 537 -1.94 -0.32 9.58
N ALA A 538 -1.86 -1.07 8.48
CA ALA A 538 -2.54 -0.73 7.24
C ALA A 538 -4.07 -0.81 7.32
N HIS A 539 -4.61 -1.44 8.37
CA HIS A 539 -6.04 -1.46 8.67
C HIS A 539 -6.49 -0.32 9.60
N SER A 540 -5.56 0.52 10.07
CA SER A 540 -5.80 1.61 11.02
C SER A 540 -5.64 3.02 10.42
N GLU A 541 -5.14 3.12 9.18
CA GLU A 541 -5.05 4.36 8.38
C GLU A 541 -6.12 4.38 7.30
#